data_AF-A0A5B7JN31-F1
#
_entry.id   AF-A0A5B7JN31-F1
#
_cell.length_a   1.000
_cell.length_b   1.000
_cell.length_c   1.000
_cell.angle_alpha   90.00
_cell.angle_beta   90.00
_cell.angle_gamma   90.00
#
_symmetry.space_group_name_H-M   'P 1'
#
loop_
_entity.id
_entity.type
_entity.pdbx_description
1 polymer ?
#
loop_
_entity_poly.entity_id
_entity_poly.type
_entity_poly.pdbx_seq_one_letter_code
_entity_poly.pdbx_strand_id
1 'polypeptide(L)'
;MLPTSPGDYGCFFFFFSRAINYDEKDPFLCNACGYCKYAKFDYTLQCRPCCAVDPIENEDDRKKAVLSINTLLEKADRYYKQLQGYKPTLELLVVRISEQGATRSGDEGTSGGTQVNRTIQQLAQKYCGDCKNSFDDLSKVIQV
;
A
#
# COMPACT_ATOMS: atom_id res chain seq x y z
N MET A 1 14.15 -39.70 -7.91
CA MET A 1 12.79 -39.18 -7.69
C MET A 1 12.71 -38.68 -6.26
N LEU A 2 12.47 -37.38 -6.07
CA LEU A 2 12.26 -36.67 -4.77
C LEU A 2 10.90 -37.10 -4.13
N PRO A 3 10.47 -36.56 -2.96
CA PRO A 3 11.05 -36.61 -1.60
C PRO A 3 9.96 -36.92 -0.53
N THR A 4 10.31 -37.21 0.73
CA THR A 4 9.34 -37.23 1.86
C THR A 4 9.88 -36.46 3.07
N SER A 5 9.22 -35.33 3.35
CA SER A 5 9.15 -34.47 4.55
C SER A 5 10.31 -34.34 5.54
N PRO A 6 10.75 -33.09 5.86
CA PRO A 6 11.47 -32.78 7.09
C PRO A 6 10.46 -32.32 8.14
N GLY A 7 10.14 -33.17 9.10
CA GLY A 7 9.13 -32.87 10.12
C GLY A 7 9.37 -33.59 11.42
N ASP A 8 10.62 -33.61 11.92
CA ASP A 8 10.95 -34.07 13.27
C ASP A 8 12.34 -33.56 13.67
N TYR A 9 12.46 -32.25 13.89
CA TYR A 9 13.49 -31.75 14.80
C TYR A 9 12.81 -31.52 16.15
N GLY A 10 12.54 -32.64 16.84
CA GLY A 10 12.20 -32.61 18.25
C GLY A 10 13.26 -31.81 18.99
N CYS A 11 12.81 -30.91 19.87
CA CYS A 11 13.66 -30.20 20.83
C CYS A 11 14.28 -31.23 21.81
N PHE A 12 15.27 -31.96 21.33
CA PHE A 12 16.14 -32.83 22.10
C PHE A 12 17.49 -32.12 22.16
N PHE A 13 17.91 -31.76 23.37
CA PHE A 13 19.14 -31.04 23.75
C PHE A 13 19.13 -29.51 23.56
N PHE A 14 18.75 -28.78 24.62
CA PHE A 14 19.78 -28.20 25.49
C PHE A 14 19.19 -27.83 26.85
N PHE A 15 19.59 -28.60 27.85
CA PHE A 15 19.26 -28.47 29.27
C PHE A 15 20.02 -27.29 29.89
N PHE A 16 19.93 -26.07 29.35
CA PHE A 16 20.56 -24.86 29.94
C PHE A 16 19.96 -23.55 29.41
N SER A 17 18.66 -23.50 29.08
CA SER A 17 18.04 -22.25 28.67
C SER A 17 17.70 -21.38 29.88
N ARG A 18 18.51 -20.34 30.03
CA ARG A 18 18.56 -19.31 31.08
C ARG A 18 17.39 -18.33 30.98
N ALA A 19 16.16 -18.83 30.93
CA ALA A 19 14.94 -18.03 30.82
C ALA A 19 13.75 -18.61 31.61
N ILE A 20 14.02 -19.46 32.59
CA ILE A 20 13.02 -19.98 33.52
C ILE A 20 13.42 -19.52 34.92
N ASN A 21 12.66 -18.58 35.47
CA ASN A 21 12.76 -18.18 36.86
C ASN A 21 12.10 -19.29 37.71
N TYR A 22 12.89 -20.00 38.50
CA TYR A 22 12.41 -21.08 39.39
C TYR A 22 12.03 -20.59 40.79
N ASP A 23 12.21 -19.30 41.07
CA ASP A 23 12.05 -18.72 42.41
C ASP A 23 10.61 -18.20 42.66
N GLU A 24 9.87 -17.87 41.60
CA GLU A 24 8.47 -17.42 41.70
C GLU A 24 7.49 -18.50 41.24
N LYS A 25 6.50 -18.81 42.09
CA LYS A 25 5.44 -19.83 41.87
C LYS A 25 4.40 -19.44 40.81
N ASP A 26 4.65 -18.42 40.00
CA ASP A 26 3.69 -18.02 38.97
C ASP A 26 3.85 -18.86 37.69
N PRO A 27 2.74 -19.20 36.99
CA PRO A 27 2.80 -20.01 35.78
C PRO A 27 3.60 -19.26 34.70
N PHE A 28 4.86 -19.65 34.47
CA PHE A 28 5.66 -19.08 33.40
C PHE A 28 5.32 -19.76 32.06
N LEU A 29 5.02 -18.95 31.06
CA LEU A 29 4.84 -19.35 29.67
C LEU A 29 6.18 -19.15 28.95
N CYS A 30 6.72 -20.20 28.32
CA CYS A 30 7.91 -20.03 27.49
C CYS A 30 7.55 -19.22 26.23
N ASN A 31 8.14 -18.05 26.05
CA ASN A 31 7.88 -17.18 24.89
C ASN A 31 8.32 -17.82 23.54
N ALA A 32 9.22 -18.79 23.57
CA ALA A 32 9.69 -19.47 22.35
C ALA A 32 8.81 -20.64 21.92
N CYS A 33 8.20 -21.37 22.87
CA CYS A 33 7.47 -22.61 22.57
C CYS A 33 6.03 -22.65 23.09
N GLY A 34 5.56 -21.62 23.80
CA GLY A 34 4.17 -21.52 24.29
C GLY A 34 3.79 -22.57 25.35
N TYR A 35 4.74 -23.35 25.86
CA TYR A 35 4.51 -24.34 26.90
C TYR A 35 4.65 -23.72 28.29
N CYS A 36 3.77 -24.11 29.20
CA CYS A 36 3.96 -24.07 30.64
C CYS A 36 3.76 -25.48 31.23
N LYS A 37 3.96 -25.63 32.55
CA LYS A 37 3.82 -26.93 33.23
C LYS A 37 2.44 -27.59 33.05
N TYR A 38 1.38 -26.81 32.80
CA TYR A 38 -0.01 -27.27 32.80
C TYR A 38 -0.74 -27.09 31.48
N ALA A 39 -0.18 -26.35 30.52
CA ALA A 39 -0.86 -25.99 29.28
C ALA A 39 0.14 -25.67 28.16
N LYS A 40 -0.36 -25.71 26.93
CA LYS A 40 0.33 -25.21 25.75
C LYS A 40 -0.60 -24.25 25.02
N PHE A 41 -0.11 -23.06 24.73
CA PHE A 41 -0.79 -22.13 23.85
C PHE A 41 -0.22 -22.27 22.44
N ASP A 42 -1.03 -22.81 21.53
CA ASP A 42 -0.76 -22.79 20.09
C ASP A 42 -1.69 -21.77 19.43
N TYR A 43 -1.13 -20.88 18.63
CA TYR A 43 -1.89 -19.96 17.77
C TYR A 43 -1.54 -20.23 16.31
N THR A 44 -2.55 -20.30 15.46
CA THR A 44 -2.37 -20.34 14.00
C THR A 44 -2.97 -19.08 13.42
N LEU A 45 -2.13 -18.20 12.88
CA LEU A 45 -2.54 -16.96 12.24
C LEU A 45 -2.56 -17.17 10.73
N GLN A 46 -3.75 -17.09 10.12
CA GLN A 46 -3.87 -16.97 8.68
C GLN A 46 -3.82 -15.47 8.32
N CYS A 47 -2.62 -14.97 8.08
CA CYS A 47 -2.41 -13.59 7.62
C CYS A 47 -2.33 -13.56 6.09
N ARG A 48 -2.85 -12.48 5.49
CA ARG A 48 -2.51 -12.18 4.09
C ARG A 48 -0.99 -11.92 3.99
N PRO A 49 -0.32 -12.33 2.90
CA PRO A 49 1.06 -11.95 2.65
C PRO A 49 1.16 -10.42 2.72
N CYS A 50 1.95 -9.92 3.67
CA CYS A 50 2.26 -8.50 3.79
C CYS A 50 3.44 -8.17 2.89
N CYS A 51 3.55 -6.91 2.48
CA CYS A 51 4.80 -6.37 1.95
C CYS A 51 5.92 -6.69 2.96
N ALA A 52 7.06 -7.18 2.47
CA ALA A 52 8.18 -7.51 3.33
C ALA A 52 8.63 -6.23 4.05
N VAL A 53 8.39 -6.17 5.36
CA VAL A 53 8.86 -5.09 6.24
C VAL A 53 10.07 -5.58 7.00
N ASP A 54 11.05 -4.71 7.19
CA ASP A 54 12.23 -5.03 7.97
C ASP A 54 11.83 -5.31 9.43
N PRO A 55 12.32 -6.40 10.05
CA PRO A 55 12.11 -6.67 11.46
C PRO A 55 12.61 -5.51 12.34
N ILE A 56 11.83 -5.14 13.36
CA ILE A 56 12.22 -4.12 14.33
C ILE A 56 12.85 -4.81 15.54
N GLU A 57 14.18 -4.83 15.58
CA GLU A 57 14.93 -5.52 16.65
C GLU A 57 15.49 -4.55 17.71
N ASN A 58 15.60 -3.27 17.39
CA ASN A 58 16.17 -2.25 18.25
C ASN A 58 15.45 -0.89 18.12
N GLU A 59 15.81 0.03 19.02
CA GLU A 59 15.22 1.37 19.09
C GLU A 59 15.52 2.25 17.86
N ASP A 60 16.66 2.05 17.20
CA ASP A 60 17.02 2.83 16.02
C ASP A 60 16.23 2.37 14.78
N ASP A 61 15.97 1.06 14.65
CA ASP A 61 15.10 0.53 13.60
C ASP A 61 13.65 0.95 13.83
N ARG A 62 13.21 1.02 15.08
CA ARG A 62 11.89 1.60 15.42
C ARG A 62 11.80 3.05 14.96
N LYS A 63 12.82 3.88 15.24
CA LYS A 63 12.86 5.28 14.78
C LYS A 63 12.84 5.36 13.26
N LYS A 64 13.63 4.54 12.57
CA LYS A 64 13.64 4.50 11.09
C LYS A 64 12.27 4.12 10.52
N ALA A 65 11.61 3.11 11.08
CA ALA A 65 10.27 2.70 10.68
C ALA A 65 9.27 3.85 10.86
N VAL A 66 9.28 4.52 12.02
CA VAL A 66 8.41 5.67 12.30
C VAL A 66 8.68 6.83 11.33
N LEU A 67 9.94 7.15 11.06
CA LEU A 67 10.31 8.19 10.09
C LEU A 67 9.85 7.83 8.66
N SER A 68 9.99 6.57 8.27
CA SER A 68 9.52 6.05 6.98
C SER A 68 8.00 6.20 6.85
N ILE A 69 7.24 5.78 7.86
CA ILE A 69 5.78 5.93 7.91
C ILE A 69 5.39 7.40 7.74
N ASN A 70 5.97 8.31 8.54
CA ASN A 70 5.65 9.73 8.43
C ASN A 70 5.98 10.30 7.04
N THR A 71 7.11 9.90 6.47
CA THR A 71 7.51 10.33 5.12
C THR A 71 6.53 9.86 4.05
N LEU A 72 6.05 8.61 4.15
CA LEU A 72 5.06 8.05 3.22
C LEU A 72 3.71 8.76 3.37
N LEU A 73 3.28 9.03 4.60
CA LEU A 73 2.04 9.78 4.89
C LEU A 73 2.10 11.19 4.29
N GLU A 74 3.21 11.91 4.46
CA GLU A 74 3.39 13.22 3.86
C GLU A 74 3.35 13.19 2.33
N LYS A 75 3.99 12.18 1.71
CA LYS A 75 3.96 12.01 0.25
C LYS A 75 2.54 11.75 -0.24
N ALA A 76 1.80 10.87 0.44
CA ALA A 76 0.41 10.56 0.12
C ALA A 76 -0.48 11.82 0.19
N ASP A 77 -0.36 12.61 1.25
CA ASP A 77 -1.11 13.86 1.40
C ASP A 77 -0.81 14.88 0.28
N ARG A 78 0.48 15.00 -0.11
CA ARG A 78 0.89 15.87 -1.22
C ARG A 78 0.23 15.43 -2.54
N TYR A 79 0.29 14.16 -2.89
CA TYR A 79 -0.33 13.66 -4.12
C TYR A 79 -1.86 13.78 -4.08
N TYR A 80 -2.48 13.52 -2.93
CA TYR A 80 -3.92 13.68 -2.76
C TYR A 80 -4.37 15.13 -2.99
N LYS A 81 -3.67 16.11 -2.40
CA LYS A 81 -3.94 17.54 -2.62
C LYS A 81 -3.75 17.95 -4.08
N GLN A 82 -2.72 17.41 -4.74
CA GLN A 82 -2.46 17.65 -6.16
C GLN A 82 -3.60 17.11 -7.03
N LEU A 83 -4.09 15.90 -6.77
CA LEU A 83 -5.25 15.32 -7.46
C LEU A 83 -6.53 16.11 -7.23
N GLN A 84 -6.77 16.57 -6.00
CA GLN A 84 -7.89 17.48 -5.69
C GLN A 84 -7.79 18.79 -6.47
N GLY A 85 -6.57 19.32 -6.66
CA GLY A 85 -6.33 20.52 -7.47
C GLY A 85 -6.61 20.33 -8.97
N TYR A 86 -6.40 19.12 -9.52
CA TYR A 86 -6.70 18.82 -10.92
C TYR A 86 -8.19 18.70 -11.21
N LYS A 87 -8.97 18.21 -10.25
CA LYS A 87 -10.42 17.97 -10.38
C LYS A 87 -11.20 19.16 -11.00
N PRO A 88 -11.17 20.39 -10.44
CA PRO A 88 -11.97 21.50 -10.99
C PRO A 88 -11.54 21.90 -12.41
N THR A 89 -10.24 21.78 -12.72
CA THR A 89 -9.73 22.10 -14.06
C THR A 89 -10.23 21.10 -15.10
N LEU A 90 -10.24 19.81 -14.76
CA LEU A 90 -10.74 18.76 -15.64
C LEU A 90 -12.26 18.87 -15.83
N GLU A 91 -13.01 19.11 -14.75
CA GLU A 91 -14.46 19.34 -14.81
C GLU A 91 -14.81 20.52 -15.74
N LEU A 92 -14.10 21.64 -15.62
CA LEU A 92 -14.29 22.81 -16.49
C LEU A 92 -14.01 22.52 -17.97
N LEU A 93 -12.97 21.73 -18.27
CA LEU A 93 -12.65 21.34 -19.63
C LEU A 93 -13.72 20.42 -20.23
N VAL A 94 -14.28 19.52 -19.43
CA VAL A 94 -15.38 18.64 -19.84
C VAL A 94 -16.66 19.43 -20.14
N VAL A 95 -17.00 20.41 -19.30
CA VAL A 95 -18.16 21.30 -19.54
C VAL A 95 -17.97 22.06 -20.86
N ARG A 96 -16.80 22.67 -21.08
CA ARG A 96 -16.49 23.40 -22.34
C ARG A 96 -16.60 22.53 -23.58
N ILE A 97 -16.21 21.25 -23.51
CA ILE A 97 -16.37 20.30 -24.62
C ILE A 97 -17.84 20.01 -24.88
N SER A 98 -18.64 19.84 -23.84
CA SER A 98 -20.07 19.53 -23.94
C SER A 98 -20.85 20.69 -24.57
N GLU A 99 -20.56 21.93 -24.17
CA GLU A 99 -21.15 23.15 -24.75
C GLU A 99 -20.79 23.33 -26.23
N GLN A 100 -19.56 23.00 -26.63
CA GLN A 100 -19.11 23.07 -28.03
C GLN A 100 -19.67 21.93 -28.91
N GLY A 101 -20.06 20.80 -28.31
CA GLY A 101 -20.75 19.71 -29.00
C GLY A 101 -22.23 20.03 -29.26
N ALA A 102 -22.89 20.74 -28.33
CA ALA A 102 -24.31 21.08 -28.44
C ALA A 102 -24.60 22.10 -29.58
N THR A 103 -23.66 23.00 -29.89
CA THR A 103 -23.83 24.04 -30.93
C THR A 103 -23.66 23.53 -32.36
N ARG A 104 -23.09 22.33 -32.57
CA ARG A 104 -22.84 21.75 -33.90
C ARG A 104 -23.98 20.91 -34.46
N SER A 105 -25.10 20.79 -33.75
CA SER A 105 -26.23 19.94 -34.14
C SER A 105 -27.27 20.64 -35.04
N GLY A 106 -26.90 21.70 -35.78
CA GLY A 106 -27.88 22.58 -36.44
C GLY A 106 -27.53 23.20 -37.79
N ASP A 107 -26.46 22.83 -38.49
CA ASP A 107 -26.21 23.38 -39.84
C ASP A 107 -25.54 22.37 -40.77
N GLU A 108 -26.25 21.97 -41.83
CA GLU A 108 -25.72 21.22 -42.97
C GLU A 108 -24.87 22.16 -43.83
N GLY A 109 -23.55 21.95 -43.90
CA GLY A 109 -22.72 22.73 -44.82
C GLY A 109 -21.21 22.53 -44.70
N THR A 110 -20.69 21.56 -45.46
CA THR A 110 -19.42 21.59 -46.21
C THR A 110 -18.09 22.00 -45.52
N SER A 111 -17.14 21.05 -45.55
CA SER A 111 -15.67 21.19 -45.60
C SER A 111 -14.88 21.58 -44.35
N GLY A 112 -13.97 20.68 -43.97
CA GLY A 112 -12.64 21.09 -43.47
C GLY A 112 -12.17 20.43 -42.18
N GLY A 113 -11.50 19.28 -42.32
CA GLY A 113 -10.44 18.84 -41.41
C GLY A 113 -10.87 18.04 -40.18
N THR A 114 -10.26 16.87 -40.03
CA THR A 114 -10.20 16.05 -38.81
C THR A 114 -9.39 16.75 -37.72
N GLN A 115 -9.74 18.00 -37.38
CA GLN A 115 -9.04 18.79 -36.40
C GLN A 115 -9.65 18.51 -35.03
N VAL A 116 -8.94 17.71 -34.24
CA VAL A 116 -9.29 17.42 -32.85
C VAL A 116 -9.45 18.76 -32.13
N ASN A 117 -10.61 18.96 -31.49
CA ASN A 117 -10.93 20.20 -30.78
C ASN A 117 -9.81 20.51 -29.76
N ARG A 118 -9.27 21.74 -29.80
CA ARG A 118 -8.14 22.16 -28.95
C ARG A 118 -8.42 21.93 -27.46
N THR A 119 -9.68 22.03 -27.03
CA THR A 119 -10.11 21.74 -25.65
C THR A 119 -10.04 20.25 -25.32
N ILE A 120 -10.40 19.36 -26.27
CA ILE A 120 -10.26 17.90 -26.12
C ILE A 120 -8.78 17.52 -26.00
N GLN A 121 -7.92 18.12 -26.83
CA GLN A 121 -6.47 17.88 -26.77
C GLN A 121 -5.87 18.35 -25.44
N GLN A 122 -6.30 19.51 -24.93
CA GLN A 122 -5.91 20.01 -23.61
C GLN A 122 -6.39 19.11 -22.47
N LEU A 123 -7.64 18.62 -22.52
CA LEU A 123 -8.17 17.69 -21.54
C LEU A 123 -7.35 16.39 -21.51
N ALA A 124 -7.10 15.80 -22.68
CA ALA A 124 -6.31 14.57 -22.80
C ALA A 124 -4.89 14.75 -22.23
N GLN A 125 -4.24 15.88 -22.53
CA GLN A 125 -2.91 16.17 -22.01
C GLN A 125 -2.91 16.33 -20.48
N LYS A 126 -3.84 17.10 -19.92
CA LYS A 126 -3.92 17.33 -18.46
C LYS A 126 -4.28 16.06 -17.69
N TYR A 127 -5.15 15.22 -18.23
CA TYR A 127 -5.54 13.97 -17.60
C TYR A 127 -4.44 12.90 -17.70
N CYS A 128 -3.98 12.59 -18.93
CA CYS A 128 -3.01 11.52 -19.16
C CYS A 128 -1.59 11.88 -18.71
N GLY A 129 -1.24 13.17 -18.67
CA GLY A 129 0.05 13.65 -18.21
C GLY A 129 0.07 13.86 -16.69
N ASP A 130 -0.69 14.83 -16.21
CA ASP A 130 -0.52 15.29 -14.83
C ASP A 130 -1.30 14.41 -13.84
N CYS A 131 -2.60 14.24 -14.08
CA CYS A 131 -3.50 13.58 -13.13
C CYS A 131 -3.20 12.08 -13.00
N LYS A 132 -3.02 11.38 -14.12
CA LYS A 132 -2.70 9.96 -14.14
C LYS A 132 -1.37 9.66 -13.44
N ASN A 133 -0.32 10.44 -13.71
CA ASN A 133 0.97 10.23 -13.06
C ASN A 133 0.90 10.45 -11.55
N SER A 134 0.24 11.52 -11.08
CA SER A 134 0.03 11.74 -9.64
C SER A 134 -0.80 10.63 -8.99
N PHE A 135 -1.76 10.05 -9.70
CA PHE A 135 -2.54 8.91 -9.22
C PHE A 135 -1.70 7.63 -9.14
N ASP A 136 -0.92 7.33 -10.17
CA ASP A 136 -0.04 6.17 -10.19
C ASP A 136 1.02 6.25 -9.08
N ASP A 137 1.56 7.44 -8.82
CA ASP A 137 2.50 7.66 -7.72
C ASP A 137 1.84 7.53 -6.33
N LEU A 138 0.61 8.04 -6.16
CA LEU A 138 -0.16 7.80 -4.93
C LEU A 138 -0.45 6.30 -4.74
N SER A 139 -0.82 5.59 -5.81
CA SER A 139 -1.11 4.15 -5.76
C SER A 139 0.11 3.35 -5.29
N LYS A 140 1.33 3.72 -5.71
CA LYS A 140 2.56 3.07 -5.24
C LYS A 140 2.81 3.32 -3.75
N VAL A 141 2.44 4.48 -3.22
CA VAL A 141 2.60 4.80 -1.79
C VAL A 141 1.61 4.03 -0.91
N ILE A 142 0.40 3.79 -1.39
CA ILE A 142 -0.66 3.08 -0.65
C ILE A 142 -0.49 1.55 -0.68
N GLN A 143 0.19 1.03 -1.71
CA GLN A 143 0.43 -0.42 -1.87
C GLN A 143 1.61 -0.96 -1.04
N VAL A 144 2.28 -0.10 -0.24
CA VAL A 144 3.32 -0.50 0.72
C VAL A 144 2.71 -1.02 2.01
#